data_AF-A0A382UX05-F1
#
_entry.id   AF-A0A382UX05-F1
#
_cell.length_a   1.000
_cell.length_b   1.000
_cell.length_c   1.000
_cell.angle_alpha   90.00
_cell.angle_beta   90.00
_cell.angle_gamma   90.00
#
_symmetry.space_group_name_H-M   'P 1'
#
loop_
_entity.id
_entity.type
_entity.pdbx_description
1 polymer ?
#
loop_
_entity_poly.entity_id
_entity_poly.type
_entity_poly.pdbx_seq_one_letter_code
_entity_poly.pdbx_strand_id
1 'polypeptide(L)'
;MASTFLDEKISSFIEDKFPEFVKNDHPVFVEFLREYYKFLETAKITLSNVQGTDQILLENKLTTNYLVSDFDGTRFVYEDSTYGAFLKDEIVTGQTSGATATILAEDTTNNALYVEHNRHFQIGEIITGGTSAARATISKYQGNPVQNIQQLLEYVNVDKTVSDYLDHFRNTYLTAVPNTLASGVSKRKLIKSIRDLYRAKGTKKGHELFFRLMFDETPELTYPTENILKISAGDWS
;
A
#
# COMPACT_ATOMS: atom_id res chain seq x y z
N MET A 1 18.77 -8.61 -13.91
CA MET A 1 17.35 -9.00 -14.10
C MET A 1 17.02 -8.68 -15.54
N ALA A 2 16.50 -9.65 -16.31
CA ALA A 2 16.12 -9.37 -17.70
C ALA A 2 14.96 -8.38 -17.65
N SER A 3 15.18 -7.14 -18.13
CA SER A 3 14.12 -6.19 -18.40
C SER A 3 13.25 -6.81 -19.49
N THR A 4 12.15 -7.43 -19.07
CA THR A 4 11.10 -7.83 -19.99
C THR A 4 10.59 -6.59 -20.71
N PHE A 5 10.15 -6.75 -21.95
CA PHE A 5 9.44 -5.76 -22.79
C PHE A 5 8.23 -5.06 -22.10
N LEU A 6 7.97 -5.38 -20.84
CA LEU A 6 6.80 -5.05 -20.03
C LEU A 6 7.08 -3.95 -18.97
N ASP A 7 8.35 -3.55 -18.78
CA ASP A 7 8.72 -2.45 -17.87
C ASP A 7 8.72 -1.08 -18.56
N GLU A 8 8.64 -1.04 -19.89
CA GLU A 8 8.66 0.20 -20.65
C GLU A 8 7.24 0.79 -20.74
N LYS A 9 7.13 2.11 -20.53
CA LYS A 9 5.87 2.85 -20.57
C LYS A 9 5.27 2.79 -21.97
N ILE A 10 4.00 2.46 -22.09
CA ILE A 10 3.28 2.44 -23.38
C ILE A 10 3.33 3.84 -24.01
N SER A 11 3.23 4.90 -23.20
CA SER A 11 3.22 6.30 -23.64
C SER A 11 4.40 6.68 -24.53
N SER A 12 5.58 6.07 -24.35
CA SER A 12 6.76 6.38 -25.18
C SER A 12 6.70 5.76 -26.58
N PHE A 13 5.90 4.72 -26.78
CA PHE A 13 5.79 4.03 -28.09
C PHE A 13 4.64 4.53 -28.95
N ILE A 14 3.73 5.33 -28.40
CA ILE A 14 2.51 5.77 -29.07
C ILE A 14 2.83 6.57 -30.34
N GLU A 15 3.85 7.41 -30.31
CA GLU A 15 4.26 8.21 -31.46
C GLU A 15 4.70 7.35 -32.65
N ASP A 16 5.43 6.27 -32.41
CA ASP A 16 5.96 5.42 -33.47
C ASP A 16 4.91 4.52 -34.12
N LYS A 17 3.70 4.45 -33.55
CA LYS A 17 2.57 3.72 -34.13
C LYS A 17 1.80 4.53 -35.15
N PHE A 18 2.01 5.85 -35.24
CA PHE A 18 1.31 6.70 -36.20
C PHE A 18 2.07 6.84 -37.53
N PRO A 19 1.37 6.71 -38.66
CA PRO A 19 1.90 7.12 -39.96
C PRO A 19 2.28 8.61 -39.96
N GLU A 20 3.28 8.98 -40.77
CA GLU A 20 3.80 10.36 -40.84
C GLU A 20 2.73 11.41 -41.18
N PHE A 21 1.71 11.07 -41.99
CA PHE A 21 0.64 12.01 -42.34
C PHE A 21 -0.15 12.49 -41.10
N VAL A 22 -0.38 11.61 -40.12
CA VAL A 22 -1.09 11.97 -38.88
C VAL A 22 -0.22 12.86 -37.99
N LYS A 23 1.09 12.60 -37.98
CA LYS A 23 2.06 13.40 -37.21
C LYS A 23 2.14 14.83 -37.74
N ASN A 24 2.08 15.00 -39.07
CA ASN A 24 2.20 16.31 -39.72
C ASN A 24 0.88 17.08 -39.72
N ASP A 25 -0.24 16.42 -40.02
CA ASP A 25 -1.53 17.09 -40.18
C ASP A 25 -2.23 17.35 -38.83
N HIS A 26 -1.96 16.52 -37.82
CA HIS A 26 -2.63 16.57 -36.52
C HIS A 26 -1.65 16.43 -35.32
N PRO A 27 -0.69 17.36 -35.16
CA PRO A 27 0.30 17.28 -34.08
C PRO A 27 -0.32 17.32 -32.68
N VAL A 28 -1.37 18.13 -32.48
CA VAL A 28 -2.10 18.25 -31.21
C VAL A 28 -2.78 16.94 -30.82
N PHE A 29 -3.27 16.17 -31.80
CA PHE A 29 -3.93 14.89 -31.54
C PHE A 29 -2.93 13.84 -31.04
N VAL A 30 -1.74 13.79 -31.63
CA VAL A 30 -0.67 12.88 -31.20
C VAL A 30 -0.22 13.21 -29.77
N GLU A 31 -0.06 14.49 -29.46
CA GLU A 31 0.28 14.95 -28.10
C GLU A 31 -0.82 14.62 -27.09
N PHE A 32 -2.08 14.84 -27.44
CA PHE A 32 -3.22 14.47 -26.61
C PHE A 32 -3.24 12.96 -26.31
N LEU A 33 -3.02 12.11 -27.32
CA LEU A 33 -2.96 10.67 -27.11
C LEU A 33 -1.78 10.28 -26.21
N ARG A 34 -0.61 10.91 -26.38
CA ARG A 34 0.54 10.68 -25.51
C ARG A 34 0.20 10.95 -24.04
N GLU A 35 -0.39 12.11 -23.75
CA GLU A 35 -0.79 12.49 -22.39
C GLU A 35 -1.95 11.60 -21.87
N TYR A 36 -2.87 11.17 -22.74
CA TYR A 36 -3.93 10.22 -22.37
C TYR A 36 -3.37 8.87 -21.91
N TYR A 37 -2.41 8.29 -22.66
CA TYR A 37 -1.77 7.05 -22.26
C TYR A 37 -0.91 7.23 -21.01
N LYS A 38 -0.21 8.37 -20.87
CA LYS A 38 0.51 8.72 -19.64
C LYS A 38 -0.42 8.80 -18.44
N PHE A 39 -1.63 9.35 -18.61
CA PHE A 39 -2.66 9.35 -17.57
C PHE A 39 -3.13 7.93 -17.23
N LEU A 40 -3.38 7.08 -18.23
CA LEU A 40 -3.76 5.68 -18.02
C LEU A 40 -2.66 4.87 -17.31
N GLU A 41 -1.41 5.31 -17.38
CA GLU A 41 -0.29 4.70 -16.70
C GLU A 41 -0.14 5.09 -15.22
N THR A 42 -0.91 6.09 -14.77
CA THR A 42 -0.87 6.54 -13.38
C THR A 42 -1.66 5.62 -12.47
N ALA A 43 -1.26 5.60 -11.20
CA ALA A 43 -2.07 5.06 -10.11
C ALA A 43 -2.82 6.20 -9.41
N LYS A 44 -4.04 5.93 -8.96
CA LYS A 44 -4.85 6.89 -8.20
C LYS A 44 -4.85 6.53 -6.73
N ILE A 45 -4.45 7.48 -5.89
CA ILE A 45 -4.55 7.38 -4.43
C ILE A 45 -5.66 8.31 -3.99
N THR A 46 -6.64 7.79 -3.26
CA THR A 46 -7.66 8.62 -2.60
C THR A 46 -7.22 8.83 -1.16
N LEU A 47 -7.12 10.08 -0.74
CA LEU A 47 -6.65 10.48 0.57
C LEU A 47 -7.81 10.73 1.52
N SER A 48 -7.60 10.40 2.79
CA SER A 48 -8.41 10.81 3.93
C SER A 48 -7.54 11.53 4.94
N ASN A 49 -8.15 12.34 5.81
CA ASN A 49 -7.45 13.07 6.88
C ASN A 49 -6.20 13.81 6.39
N VAL A 50 -6.36 14.61 5.33
CA VAL A 50 -5.27 15.49 4.86
C VAL A 50 -5.00 16.49 5.96
N GLN A 51 -3.79 16.48 6.51
CA GLN A 51 -3.39 17.44 7.51
C GLN A 51 -3.22 18.79 6.82
N GLY A 52 -4.09 19.73 7.19
CA GLY A 52 -4.15 21.04 6.58
C GLY A 52 -2.98 21.92 7.02
N THR A 53 -2.59 22.80 6.11
CA THR A 53 -1.81 24.00 6.41
C THR A 53 -2.58 24.91 7.36
N ASP A 54 -1.87 25.58 8.26
CA ASP A 54 -2.43 26.62 9.11
C ASP A 54 -2.85 27.80 8.24
N GLN A 55 -4.15 28.10 8.26
CA GLN A 55 -4.78 29.15 7.46
C GLN A 55 -5.22 30.29 8.37
N ILE A 56 -5.28 31.51 7.82
CA ILE A 56 -5.78 32.65 8.57
C ILE A 56 -7.31 32.63 8.58
N LEU A 57 -7.90 32.44 9.77
CA LEU A 57 -9.35 32.52 9.97
C LEU A 57 -9.77 33.99 10.13
N LEU A 58 -10.87 34.37 9.49
CA LEU A 58 -11.57 35.60 9.83
C LEU A 58 -12.49 35.30 10.99
N GLU A 59 -12.49 36.19 11.98
CA GLU A 59 -13.46 36.15 13.07
C GLU A 59 -14.88 36.36 12.52
N ASN A 60 -15.67 35.29 12.52
CA ASN A 60 -17.10 35.34 12.24
C ASN A 60 -17.82 34.41 13.24
N LYS A 61 -18.99 34.84 13.70
CA LYS A 61 -19.74 34.21 14.78
C LYS A 61 -20.60 33.03 14.34
N LEU A 62 -20.80 32.82 13.03
CA LEU A 62 -21.76 31.85 12.48
C LEU A 62 -21.16 30.85 11.47
N THR A 63 -20.07 31.18 10.79
CA THR A 63 -19.42 30.31 9.79
C THR A 63 -17.90 30.44 9.85
N THR A 64 -17.19 29.36 9.56
CA THR A 64 -15.73 29.38 9.37
C THR A 64 -15.40 30.04 8.03
N ASN A 65 -14.89 31.26 8.05
CA ASN A 65 -14.44 31.99 6.88
C ASN A 65 -12.90 32.11 6.90
N TYR A 66 -12.24 31.92 5.77
CA TYR A 66 -10.78 32.01 5.63
C TYR A 66 -10.39 33.23 4.79
N LEU A 67 -9.21 33.81 5.03
CA LEU A 67 -8.69 34.86 4.16
C LEU A 67 -8.30 34.23 2.84
N VAL A 68 -8.81 34.83 1.76
CA VAL A 68 -8.63 34.36 0.39
C VAL A 68 -8.09 35.50 -0.45
N SER A 69 -7.20 35.21 -1.39
CA SER A 69 -6.71 36.18 -2.36
C SER A 69 -7.79 36.50 -3.40
N ASP A 70 -8.00 37.79 -3.66
CA ASP A 70 -8.96 38.23 -4.69
C ASP A 70 -8.50 37.91 -6.12
N PHE A 71 -7.23 37.55 -6.31
CA PHE A 71 -6.65 37.28 -7.62
C PHE A 71 -6.88 35.84 -8.12
N ASP A 72 -6.68 34.85 -7.24
CA ASP A 72 -6.69 33.43 -7.62
C ASP A 72 -7.63 32.59 -6.73
N GLY A 73 -8.30 33.20 -5.75
CA GLY A 73 -9.15 32.46 -4.81
C GLY A 73 -8.36 31.52 -3.88
N THR A 74 -7.04 31.63 -3.86
CA THR A 74 -6.15 30.83 -3.02
C THR A 74 -6.18 31.31 -1.57
N ARG A 75 -6.13 30.37 -0.62
CA ARG A 75 -6.14 30.68 0.81
C ARG A 75 -4.76 31.12 1.28
N PHE A 76 -4.72 32.13 2.13
CA PHE A 76 -3.48 32.53 2.80
C PHE A 76 -3.11 31.49 3.87
N VAL A 77 -1.86 31.03 3.81
CA VAL A 77 -1.26 30.06 4.72
C VAL A 77 -0.09 30.69 5.46
N TYR A 78 0.14 30.26 6.70
CA TYR A 78 1.31 30.69 7.46
C TYR A 78 2.58 30.03 6.90
N GLU A 79 3.67 30.79 6.81
CA GLU A 79 4.98 30.31 6.35
C GLU A 79 5.59 29.26 7.31
N ASP A 80 5.22 29.29 8.59
CA ASP A 80 5.66 28.35 9.63
C ASP A 80 4.68 27.18 9.85
N SER A 81 3.81 26.92 8.87
CA SER A 81 2.88 25.79 9.03
C SER A 81 3.64 24.47 9.05
N THR A 82 3.29 23.61 10.01
CA THR A 82 3.95 22.32 10.20
C THR A 82 3.71 21.34 9.04
N TYR A 83 2.63 21.54 8.27
CA TYR A 83 2.25 20.66 7.15
C TYR A 83 1.85 21.47 5.92
N GLY A 84 2.45 21.17 4.76
CA GLY A 84 2.10 21.77 3.47
C GLY A 84 1.00 21.03 2.71
N ALA A 85 0.67 21.55 1.52
CA ALA A 85 -0.11 20.82 0.51
C ALA A 85 0.84 19.99 -0.37
N PHE A 86 0.35 18.86 -0.90
CA PHE A 86 1.12 18.08 -1.87
C PHE A 86 1.43 18.94 -3.10
N LEU A 87 2.59 18.73 -3.71
CA LEU A 87 2.96 19.44 -4.93
C LEU A 87 3.12 18.46 -6.09
N LYS A 88 2.82 18.93 -7.29
CA LYS A 88 3.16 18.19 -8.52
C LYS A 88 4.67 17.97 -8.59
N ASP A 89 5.06 16.80 -9.09
CA ASP A 89 6.45 16.32 -9.25
C ASP A 89 7.21 16.08 -7.93
N GLU A 90 6.49 16.07 -6.81
CA GLU A 90 7.03 15.70 -5.50
C GLU A 90 7.09 14.17 -5.29
N ILE A 91 8.07 13.69 -4.54
CA ILE A 91 8.14 12.30 -4.08
C ILE A 91 7.37 12.14 -2.77
N VAL A 92 6.39 11.25 -2.77
CA VAL A 92 5.65 10.81 -1.60
C VAL A 92 6.18 9.49 -1.07
N THR A 93 6.24 9.36 0.26
CA THR A 93 6.73 8.16 0.96
C THR A 93 5.68 7.64 1.95
N GLY A 94 5.37 6.34 1.90
CA GLY A 94 4.52 5.67 2.88
C GLY A 94 5.30 5.32 4.15
N GLN A 95 4.79 5.69 5.32
CA GLN A 95 5.49 5.46 6.59
C GLN A 95 5.56 3.98 7.01
N THR A 96 4.55 3.19 6.68
CA THR A 96 4.48 1.78 7.10
C THR A 96 5.09 0.86 6.05
N SER A 97 4.82 1.14 4.77
CA SER A 97 5.33 0.35 3.65
C SER A 97 6.75 0.73 3.21
N GLY A 98 7.19 1.96 3.46
CA GLY A 98 8.41 2.53 2.88
C GLY A 98 8.31 2.75 1.36
N ALA A 99 7.11 2.60 0.78
CA ALA A 99 6.90 2.75 -0.65
C ALA A 99 7.04 4.22 -1.05
N THR A 100 7.75 4.48 -2.15
CA THR A 100 7.90 5.81 -2.72
C THR A 100 7.19 5.91 -4.07
N ALA A 101 6.61 7.07 -4.37
CA ALA A 101 6.08 7.38 -5.70
C ALA A 101 6.16 8.87 -5.99
N THR A 102 6.23 9.22 -7.26
CA THR A 102 6.22 10.62 -7.70
C THR A 102 4.79 11.06 -8.02
N ILE A 103 4.39 12.25 -7.58
CA ILE A 103 3.08 12.85 -7.91
C ILE A 103 3.14 13.42 -9.33
N LEU A 104 2.25 12.95 -10.21
CA LEU A 104 2.13 13.42 -11.59
C LEU A 104 1.03 14.46 -11.75
N ALA A 105 -0.05 14.33 -10.97
CA ALA A 105 -1.11 15.31 -10.88
C ALA A 105 -1.80 15.22 -9.51
N GLU A 106 -2.33 16.34 -9.06
CA GLU A 106 -3.10 16.44 -7.82
C GLU A 106 -4.51 16.93 -8.10
N ASP A 107 -5.46 16.40 -7.33
CA ASP A 107 -6.84 16.85 -7.28
C ASP A 107 -7.18 17.17 -5.82
N THR A 108 -6.98 18.43 -5.45
CA THR A 108 -7.25 18.97 -4.11
C THR A 108 -8.74 19.00 -3.78
N THR A 109 -9.63 18.93 -4.79
CA THR A 109 -11.09 18.97 -4.58
C THR A 109 -11.61 17.62 -4.13
N ASN A 110 -11.17 16.55 -4.79
CA ASN A 110 -11.58 15.18 -4.46
C ASN A 110 -10.59 14.44 -3.54
N ASN A 111 -9.58 15.15 -3.01
CA ASN A 111 -8.49 14.57 -2.22
C ASN A 111 -7.85 13.37 -2.93
N ALA A 112 -7.59 13.48 -4.23
CA ALA A 112 -6.99 12.41 -5.01
C ALA A 112 -5.62 12.82 -5.53
N LEU A 113 -4.66 11.90 -5.44
CA LEU A 113 -3.34 12.05 -6.05
C LEU A 113 -3.20 11.03 -7.18
N TYR A 114 -2.72 11.50 -8.32
CA TYR A 114 -2.28 10.65 -9.42
C TYR A 114 -0.77 10.52 -9.33
N VAL A 115 -0.31 9.32 -9.01
CA VAL A 115 1.09 9.03 -8.75
C VAL A 115 1.62 8.00 -9.73
N GLU A 116 2.94 7.92 -9.82
CA GLU A 116 3.58 6.79 -10.49
C GLU A 116 3.23 5.47 -9.77
N HIS A 117 3.01 4.42 -10.56
CA HIS A 117 2.54 3.15 -10.02
C HIS A 117 3.55 2.53 -9.04
N ASN A 118 3.07 2.18 -7.85
CA ASN A 118 3.81 1.40 -6.87
C ASN A 118 2.85 0.48 -6.09
N ARG A 119 3.02 -0.83 -6.28
CA ARG A 119 2.17 -1.86 -5.65
C ARG A 119 2.37 -2.06 -4.15
N HIS A 120 3.35 -1.39 -3.53
CA HIS A 120 3.73 -1.61 -2.13
C HIS A 120 2.97 -0.75 -1.13
N PHE A 121 2.25 0.28 -1.57
CA PHE A 121 1.41 1.09 -0.69
C PHE A 121 0.34 0.24 0.01
N GLN A 122 0.10 0.54 1.29
CA GLN A 122 -0.86 -0.13 2.15
C GLN A 122 -2.02 0.82 2.47
N ILE A 123 -3.26 0.32 2.37
CA ILE A 123 -4.43 1.10 2.75
C ILE A 123 -4.38 1.41 4.25
N GLY A 124 -4.68 2.66 4.61
CA GLY A 124 -4.65 3.15 5.98
C GLY A 124 -3.29 3.67 6.45
N GLU A 125 -2.24 3.58 5.64
CA GLU A 125 -0.95 4.17 6.01
C GLU A 125 -0.91 5.68 5.80
N ILE A 126 0.02 6.34 6.51
CA ILE A 126 0.29 7.77 6.34
C ILE A 126 1.31 7.94 5.22
N ILE A 127 0.96 8.76 4.23
CA ILE A 127 1.88 9.27 3.20
C ILE A 127 2.44 10.61 3.68
N THR A 128 3.75 10.78 3.48
CA THR A 128 4.46 12.05 3.69
C THR A 128 5.07 12.55 2.38
N GLY A 129 4.84 13.83 2.04
CA GLY A 129 5.55 14.53 0.98
C GLY A 129 7.00 14.85 1.41
N GLY A 130 7.97 14.63 0.51
CA GLY A 130 9.38 14.87 0.79
C GLY A 130 9.77 16.36 0.84
N THR A 131 9.11 17.22 0.07
CA THR A 131 9.41 18.65 -0.06
C THR A 131 8.39 19.51 0.70
N SER A 132 7.11 19.16 0.64
CA SER A 132 6.01 19.91 1.25
C SER A 132 5.74 19.51 2.70
N ALA A 133 6.36 18.43 3.19
CA ALA A 133 6.02 17.78 4.45
C ALA A 133 4.52 17.42 4.59
N ALA A 134 3.76 17.44 3.48
CA ALA A 134 2.32 17.19 3.48
C ALA A 134 2.04 15.78 4.02
N ARG A 135 1.01 15.65 4.85
CA ARG A 135 0.61 14.36 5.43
C ARG A 135 -0.84 14.04 5.14
N ALA A 136 -1.07 12.81 4.70
CA ALA A 136 -2.43 12.30 4.51
C ALA A 136 -2.46 10.79 4.72
N THR A 137 -3.65 10.26 5.03
CA THR A 137 -3.87 8.82 5.15
C THR A 137 -4.41 8.25 3.84
N ILE A 138 -3.93 7.08 3.42
CA ILE A 138 -4.45 6.39 2.23
C ILE A 138 -5.80 5.77 2.56
N SER A 139 -6.88 6.25 1.94
CA SER A 139 -8.20 5.61 2.03
C SER A 139 -8.37 4.49 1.00
N LYS A 140 -7.84 4.70 -0.21
CA LYS A 140 -7.96 3.76 -1.32
C LYS A 140 -6.78 3.89 -2.27
N TYR A 141 -6.22 2.76 -2.68
CA TYR A 141 -5.18 2.69 -3.71
C TYR A 141 -5.73 2.00 -4.95
N GLN A 142 -5.69 2.68 -6.10
CA GLN A 142 -6.04 2.10 -7.40
C GLN A 142 -4.78 2.07 -8.26
N GLY A 143 -4.19 0.89 -8.41
CA GLY A 143 -3.03 0.70 -9.29
C GLY A 143 -3.37 0.94 -10.75
N ASN A 144 -2.32 1.14 -11.55
CA ASN A 144 -2.43 1.31 -13.00
C ASN A 144 -3.13 0.08 -13.62
N PRO A 145 -4.23 0.26 -14.38
CA PRO A 145 -4.98 -0.84 -14.96
C PRO A 145 -4.15 -1.68 -15.95
N VAL A 146 -3.29 -1.04 -16.74
CA VAL A 146 -2.41 -1.70 -17.73
C VAL A 146 -1.45 -2.65 -17.02
N GLN A 147 -0.73 -2.14 -16.02
CA GLN A 147 0.24 -2.93 -15.26
C GLN A 147 -0.44 -4.02 -14.43
N ASN A 148 -1.58 -3.73 -13.81
CA ASN A 148 -2.32 -4.73 -13.04
C ASN A 148 -2.80 -5.90 -13.91
N ILE A 149 -3.23 -5.66 -15.15
CA ILE A 149 -3.63 -6.75 -16.06
C ILE A 149 -2.44 -7.64 -16.41
N GLN A 150 -1.27 -7.05 -16.68
CA GLN A 150 -0.06 -7.79 -17.02
C GLN A 150 0.48 -8.59 -15.83
N GLN A 151 0.49 -7.98 -14.64
CA GLN A 151 1.00 -8.58 -13.41
C GLN A 151 -0.01 -9.49 -12.70
N LEU A 152 -1.22 -9.63 -13.24
CA LEU A 152 -2.29 -10.40 -12.59
C LEU A 152 -1.87 -11.83 -12.29
N LEU A 153 -1.13 -12.47 -13.20
CA LEU A 153 -0.61 -13.83 -12.99
C LEU A 153 0.50 -13.86 -11.93
N GLU A 154 1.27 -12.77 -11.77
CA GLU A 154 2.29 -12.67 -10.74
C GLU A 154 1.69 -12.52 -9.34
N TYR A 155 0.50 -11.93 -9.23
CA TYR A 155 -0.22 -11.75 -7.96
C TYR A 155 -0.76 -13.07 -7.37
N VAL A 156 -0.55 -14.20 -8.03
CA VAL A 156 -0.72 -15.53 -7.42
C VAL A 156 0.38 -15.80 -6.39
N ASN A 157 1.58 -15.25 -6.59
CA ASN A 157 2.70 -15.44 -5.68
C ASN A 157 2.59 -14.47 -4.49
N VAL A 158 2.36 -15.02 -3.29
CA VAL A 158 2.27 -14.32 -1.99
C VAL A 158 3.38 -13.29 -1.76
N ASP A 159 4.59 -13.44 -2.32
CA ASP A 159 5.67 -12.46 -2.17
C ASP A 159 5.47 -11.19 -3.02
N LYS A 160 4.78 -11.30 -4.16
CA LYS A 160 4.59 -10.23 -5.15
C LYS A 160 3.19 -9.61 -5.14
N THR A 161 2.28 -10.09 -4.29
CA THR A 161 0.88 -9.63 -4.29
C THR A 161 0.71 -8.27 -3.64
N VAL A 162 -0.33 -7.56 -4.10
CA VAL A 162 -0.86 -6.35 -3.45
C VAL A 162 -1.37 -6.68 -2.04
N SER A 163 -1.35 -5.68 -1.15
CA SER A 163 -1.83 -5.77 0.23
C SER A 163 -3.25 -6.33 0.32
N ASP A 164 -4.19 -5.80 -0.45
CA ASP A 164 -5.61 -6.18 -0.37
C ASP A 164 -5.85 -7.66 -0.69
N TYR A 165 -5.10 -8.21 -1.65
CA TYR A 165 -5.16 -9.64 -1.96
C TYR A 165 -4.65 -10.52 -0.82
N LEU A 166 -3.71 -10.04 0.00
CA LEU A 166 -3.25 -10.79 1.17
C LEU A 166 -4.36 -11.02 2.18
N ASP A 167 -5.24 -10.04 2.38
CA ASP A 167 -6.38 -10.19 3.29
C ASP A 167 -7.38 -11.23 2.74
N HIS A 168 -7.61 -11.26 1.43
CA HIS A 168 -8.41 -12.30 0.80
C HIS A 168 -7.78 -13.70 0.92
N PHE A 169 -6.47 -13.84 0.71
CA PHE A 169 -5.76 -15.10 0.91
C PHE A 169 -5.84 -15.56 2.36
N ARG A 170 -5.68 -14.63 3.30
CA ARG A 170 -5.81 -14.88 4.74
C ARG A 170 -7.21 -15.39 5.08
N ASN A 171 -8.25 -14.69 4.65
CA ASN A 171 -9.64 -15.07 4.96
C ASN A 171 -10.03 -16.42 4.35
N THR A 172 -9.45 -16.77 3.20
CA THR A 172 -9.72 -18.05 2.52
C THR A 172 -8.98 -19.21 3.20
N TYR A 173 -7.72 -19.03 3.56
CA TYR A 173 -6.88 -20.13 4.02
C TYR A 173 -6.68 -20.20 5.54
N LEU A 174 -6.79 -19.09 6.28
CA LEU A 174 -6.58 -18.99 7.73
C LEU A 174 -7.90 -18.77 8.50
N THR A 175 -8.91 -19.60 8.22
CA THR A 175 -10.23 -19.49 8.87
C THR A 175 -10.19 -19.71 10.39
N ALA A 176 -9.25 -20.52 10.86
CA ALA A 176 -9.13 -20.90 12.28
C ALA A 176 -8.19 -20.00 13.10
N VAL A 177 -7.46 -19.07 12.47
CA VAL A 177 -6.48 -18.22 13.16
C VAL A 177 -7.07 -16.81 13.31
N PRO A 178 -7.04 -16.20 14.51
CA PRO A 178 -7.55 -14.84 14.71
C PRO A 178 -6.73 -13.79 13.96
N ASN A 179 -7.36 -12.64 13.69
CA ASN A 179 -6.74 -11.52 12.95
C ASN A 179 -5.59 -10.86 13.73
N THR A 180 -5.68 -10.90 15.05
CA THR A 180 -4.69 -10.37 15.98
C THR A 180 -3.60 -11.43 16.21
N LEU A 181 -2.42 -11.16 15.68
CA LEU A 181 -1.20 -11.95 15.91
C LEU A 181 -0.28 -11.18 16.86
N ALA A 182 0.70 -11.87 17.45
CA ALA A 182 1.76 -11.22 18.22
C ALA A 182 2.48 -10.14 17.40
N SER A 183 2.96 -9.09 18.08
CA SER A 183 3.71 -7.99 17.46
C SER A 183 4.98 -8.52 16.79
N GLY A 184 5.18 -8.20 15.50
CA GLY A 184 6.35 -8.64 14.73
C GLY A 184 6.14 -9.88 13.85
N VAL A 185 4.98 -10.54 13.92
CA VAL A 185 4.66 -11.65 13.01
C VAL A 185 4.29 -11.10 11.62
N SER A 186 5.10 -11.44 10.62
CA SER A 186 4.80 -11.07 9.24
C SER A 186 3.65 -11.90 8.67
N LYS A 187 2.50 -11.25 8.44
CA LYS A 187 1.30 -11.85 7.81
C LYS A 187 1.64 -12.59 6.51
N ARG A 188 2.49 -11.99 5.67
CA ARG A 188 2.93 -12.57 4.38
C ARG A 188 3.67 -13.90 4.55
N LYS A 189 4.58 -14.00 5.52
CA LYS A 189 5.34 -15.24 5.81
C LYS A 189 4.43 -16.33 6.37
N LEU A 190 3.46 -15.96 7.20
CA LEU A 190 2.45 -16.89 7.73
C LEU A 190 1.61 -17.49 6.59
N ILE A 191 1.07 -16.65 5.69
CA ILE A 191 0.30 -17.11 4.53
C ILE A 191 1.15 -18.00 3.63
N LYS A 192 2.42 -17.64 3.39
CA LYS A 192 3.34 -18.45 2.57
C LYS A 192 3.61 -19.83 3.16
N SER A 193 3.70 -19.95 4.48
CA SER A 193 4.04 -21.20 5.20
C SER A 193 2.81 -21.91 5.78
N ILE A 194 1.62 -21.53 5.34
CA ILE A 194 0.35 -22.03 5.88
C ILE A 194 0.16 -23.54 5.78
N ARG A 195 0.64 -24.13 4.68
CA ARG A 195 0.56 -25.58 4.47
C ARG A 195 1.36 -26.33 5.53
N ASP A 196 2.53 -25.82 5.88
CA ASP A 196 3.41 -26.44 6.85
C ASP A 196 2.86 -26.26 8.28
N LEU A 197 2.23 -25.11 8.56
CA LEU A 197 1.48 -24.89 9.80
C LEU A 197 0.36 -25.92 9.97
N TYR A 198 -0.49 -26.11 8.96
CA TYR A 198 -1.58 -27.10 9.05
C TYR A 198 -1.09 -28.54 9.10
N ARG A 199 0.03 -28.87 8.44
CA ARG A 199 0.66 -30.20 8.54
C ARG A 199 1.26 -30.46 9.92
N ALA A 200 1.81 -29.45 10.58
CA ALA A 200 2.38 -29.57 11.92
C ALA A 200 1.32 -29.59 13.03
N LYS A 201 0.03 -29.40 12.70
CA LYS A 201 -1.07 -29.41 13.66
C LYS A 201 -1.06 -30.73 14.45
N GLY A 202 -1.04 -30.62 15.78
CA GLY A 202 -1.00 -31.77 16.68
C GLY A 202 0.40 -32.24 17.08
N THR A 203 1.46 -31.76 16.44
CA THR A 203 2.85 -32.06 16.86
C THR A 203 3.29 -31.13 17.99
N LYS A 204 4.34 -31.52 18.75
CA LYS A 204 4.97 -30.65 19.76
C LYS A 204 5.35 -29.28 19.18
N LYS A 205 6.06 -29.31 18.04
CA LYS A 205 6.50 -28.10 17.31
C LYS A 205 5.33 -27.24 16.82
N GLY A 206 4.22 -27.86 16.46
CA GLY A 206 3.01 -27.14 16.05
C GLY A 206 2.40 -26.33 17.20
N HIS A 207 2.36 -26.91 18.41
CA HIS A 207 1.91 -26.20 19.61
C HIS A 207 2.89 -25.09 19.98
N GLU A 208 4.21 -25.37 20.00
CA GLU A 208 5.24 -24.35 20.24
C GLU A 208 5.12 -23.16 19.26
N LEU A 209 4.95 -23.46 17.97
CA LEU A 209 4.78 -22.44 16.94
C LEU A 209 3.47 -21.64 17.14
N PHE A 210 2.37 -22.30 17.49
CA PHE A 210 1.09 -21.63 17.74
C PHE A 210 1.19 -20.63 18.89
N PHE A 211 1.75 -21.03 20.03
CA PHE A 211 1.93 -20.13 21.17
C PHE A 211 2.87 -18.97 20.85
N ARG A 212 3.95 -19.23 20.12
CA ARG A 212 4.84 -18.15 19.64
C ARG A 212 4.13 -17.18 18.69
N LEU A 213 3.25 -17.67 17.82
CA LEU A 213 2.51 -16.83 16.87
C LEU A 213 1.42 -15.98 17.53
N MET A 214 0.76 -16.51 18.57
CA MET A 214 -0.36 -15.84 19.25
C MET A 214 0.10 -14.93 20.39
N PHE A 215 1.07 -15.39 21.19
CA PHE A 215 1.41 -14.79 22.48
C PHE A 215 2.86 -14.35 22.58
N ASP A 216 3.68 -14.61 21.55
CA ASP A 216 5.14 -14.38 21.58
C ASP A 216 5.87 -15.17 22.70
N GLU A 217 5.32 -16.30 23.11
CA GLU A 217 5.86 -17.14 24.20
C GLU A 217 6.30 -18.52 23.70
N THR A 218 7.34 -19.08 24.33
CA THR A 218 7.75 -20.47 24.13
C THR A 218 7.11 -21.36 25.21
N PRO A 219 6.11 -22.19 24.89
CA PRO A 219 5.38 -22.96 25.89
C PRO A 219 6.20 -24.16 26.37
N GLU A 220 6.06 -24.51 27.65
CA GLU A 220 6.50 -25.79 28.17
C GLU A 220 5.37 -26.82 27.99
N LEU A 221 5.62 -27.87 27.21
CA LEU A 221 4.63 -28.89 26.88
C LEU A 221 4.92 -30.16 27.67
N THR A 222 3.99 -30.53 28.56
CA THR A 222 4.02 -31.79 29.30
C THR A 222 2.94 -32.73 28.78
N TYR A 223 3.29 -34.01 28.59
CA TYR A 223 2.34 -35.01 28.12
C TYR A 223 1.85 -35.85 29.30
N PRO A 224 0.54 -35.99 29.52
CA PRO A 224 0.00 -36.83 30.60
C PRO A 224 0.50 -38.28 30.54
N THR A 225 0.82 -38.79 29.34
CA THR A 225 1.37 -40.12 29.11
C THR A 225 2.78 -40.33 29.68
N GLU A 226 3.52 -39.27 29.99
CA GLU A 226 4.82 -39.37 30.65
C GLU A 226 4.67 -39.54 32.17
N ASN A 227 3.58 -39.02 32.74
CA ASN A 227 3.28 -39.01 34.17
C ASN A 227 2.26 -40.09 34.58
N ILE A 228 2.17 -41.19 33.83
CA ILE A 228 1.37 -42.35 34.25
C ILE A 228 2.17 -43.26 35.17
N LEU A 229 1.50 -43.77 36.22
CA LEU A 229 2.07 -44.80 37.08
C LEU A 229 2.27 -46.08 36.26
N LYS A 230 3.52 -46.38 35.91
CA LYS A 230 3.89 -47.66 35.30
C LYS A 230 4.03 -48.71 36.40
N ILE A 231 3.08 -49.63 36.46
CA ILE A 231 3.17 -50.81 37.33
C ILE A 231 4.44 -51.58 36.89
N SER A 232 5.44 -51.66 37.78
CA SER A 232 6.75 -52.33 37.57
C SER A 232 7.88 -51.53 36.88
N ALA A 233 7.83 -50.19 36.80
CA ALA A 233 8.99 -49.39 36.38
C ALA A 233 9.97 -49.09 37.54
N GLY A 234 10.47 -50.14 38.20
CA GLY A 234 11.50 -50.00 39.24
C GLY A 234 12.87 -49.79 38.61
N ASP A 235 13.43 -48.58 38.77
CA ASP A 235 14.84 -48.30 38.46
C ASP A 235 15.65 -48.57 39.71
N TRP A 236 16.35 -49.70 39.75
CA TRP A 236 17.21 -50.12 40.84
C TRP A 236 18.65 -49.72 40.49
N SER A 237 19.04 -48.51 40.87
CA SER A 237 20.45 -48.06 40.89
C SER A 237 21.09 -48.32 42.24
#